data_AF-A0A5J9VYZ6-F1
#
_entry.id   AF-A0A5J9VYZ6-F1
#
_cell.length_a   1.000
_cell.length_b   1.000
_cell.length_c   1.000
_cell.angle_alpha   90.00
_cell.angle_beta   90.00
_cell.angle_gamma   90.00
#
_symmetry.space_group_name_H-M   'P 1'
#
loop_
_entity.id
_entity.type
_entity.pdbx_description
1 polymer ?
#
loop_
_entity_poly.entity_id
_entity_poly.type
_entity_poly.pdbx_seq_one_letter_code
_entity_poly.pdbx_strand_id
1 'polypeptide(L)'
;MDDLDRISALPDHVLHIILGRLTYAPVVTRTAVLSRQWRHLWTRATSLTFMDTDMDLVDKSDFAGFVNWVLARRGDAEGMESLRIEVSEKGRASPEQINEWIRYATRHVVKSVEIRAEGKPDRQQQAILLPSHGSVASISLWLPSYTFRTPAASVARHEALTDLELFSLSFNEDCSSSRLGEFVASCCPRLRRLLIARAQGLRRLVLRSENLTFPPQGICERWTW
;
A
#
# COMPACT_ATOMS: atom_id res chain seq x y z
N MET A 1 17.51 44.86 -2.23
CA MET A 1 16.77 44.35 -3.40
C MET A 1 16.13 43.08 -2.90
N ASP A 2 14.85 43.16 -2.53
CA ASP A 2 14.13 42.04 -1.95
C ASP A 2 14.12 40.89 -2.95
N ASP A 3 14.71 39.78 -2.56
CA ASP A 3 14.56 38.50 -3.24
C ASP A 3 13.10 38.08 -3.03
N LEU A 4 12.22 38.65 -3.86
CA LEU A 4 10.78 38.40 -3.84
C LEU A 4 10.61 36.91 -3.95
N ASP A 5 10.21 36.27 -2.85
CA ASP A 5 9.89 34.85 -2.79
C ASP A 5 8.68 34.56 -3.69
N ARG A 6 8.97 34.38 -4.99
CA ARG A 6 7.96 34.23 -6.04
C ARG A 6 7.16 32.95 -5.85
N ILE A 7 7.71 31.96 -5.14
CA ILE A 7 7.05 30.70 -4.82
C ILE A 7 5.97 30.93 -3.75
N SER A 8 6.22 31.80 -2.77
CA SER A 8 5.22 32.24 -1.79
C SER A 8 4.11 33.11 -2.38
N ALA A 9 4.33 33.76 -3.52
CA ALA A 9 3.34 34.62 -4.18
C ALA A 9 2.40 33.87 -5.15
N LEU A 10 2.62 32.56 -5.36
CA LEU A 10 1.79 31.76 -6.25
C LEU A 10 0.39 31.52 -5.66
N PRO A 11 -0.68 31.61 -6.47
CA PRO A 11 -2.02 31.23 -6.03
C PRO A 11 -2.13 29.75 -5.65
N ASP A 12 -3.00 29.43 -4.68
CA ASP A 12 -3.19 28.07 -4.16
C ASP A 12 -3.42 27.00 -5.24
N HIS A 13 -4.14 27.33 -6.32
CA HIS A 13 -4.39 26.38 -7.40
C HIS A 13 -3.10 25.95 -8.12
N VAL A 14 -2.11 26.84 -8.27
CA VAL A 14 -0.81 26.50 -8.87
C VAL A 14 -0.01 25.61 -7.92
N LEU A 15 -0.07 25.90 -6.61
CA LEU A 15 0.59 25.09 -5.58
C LEU A 15 0.03 23.66 -5.57
N HIS A 16 -1.30 23.51 -5.73
CA HIS A 16 -1.94 22.21 -5.88
C HIS A 16 -1.51 21.46 -7.14
N ILE A 17 -1.33 22.15 -8.27
CA ILE A 17 -0.81 21.53 -9.50
C ILE A 17 0.62 21.03 -9.27
N ILE A 18 1.48 21.82 -8.65
CA ILE A 18 2.86 21.41 -8.36
C ILE A 18 2.86 20.20 -7.41
N LEU A 19 2.12 20.25 -6.31
CA LEU A 19 2.01 19.12 -5.37
C LEU A 19 1.43 17.86 -6.02
N GLY A 20 0.45 18.00 -6.91
CA GLY A 20 -0.11 16.87 -7.67
C GLY A 20 0.88 16.24 -8.66
N ARG A 21 2.03 16.87 -8.93
CA ARG A 21 3.13 16.29 -9.73
C ARG A 21 4.24 15.69 -8.86
N LEU A 22 4.30 16.05 -7.59
CA LEU A 22 5.28 15.55 -6.65
C LEU A 22 4.73 14.30 -5.95
N THR A 23 5.25 13.14 -6.34
CA THR A 23 4.87 11.86 -5.72
C THR A 23 5.87 11.42 -4.66
N TYR A 24 7.14 11.80 -4.78
CA TYR A 24 8.19 11.33 -3.86
C TYR A 24 8.11 12.03 -2.50
N ALA A 25 7.80 11.28 -1.45
CA ALA A 25 7.44 11.82 -0.14
C ALA A 25 8.53 12.69 0.52
N PRO A 26 9.84 12.38 0.44
CA PRO A 26 10.88 13.27 0.97
C PRO A 26 10.94 14.63 0.27
N VAL A 27 10.64 14.70 -1.03
CA VAL A 27 10.58 15.97 -1.76
C VAL A 27 9.31 16.73 -1.38
N VAL A 28 8.16 16.04 -1.33
CA VAL A 28 6.88 16.63 -0.93
C VAL A 28 6.98 17.26 0.46
N THR A 29 7.52 16.55 1.45
CA THR A 29 7.62 17.06 2.82
C THR A 29 8.61 18.22 2.94
N ARG A 30 9.68 18.24 2.14
CA ARG A 30 10.63 19.37 2.07
C ARG A 30 10.02 20.64 1.52
N THR A 31 8.96 20.56 0.69
CA THR A 31 8.28 21.78 0.24
C THR A 31 7.75 22.61 1.40
N ALA A 32 7.52 22.02 2.58
CA ALA A 32 7.10 22.72 3.79
C ALA A 32 8.03 23.86 4.23
N VAL A 33 9.29 23.87 3.80
CA VAL A 33 10.26 24.94 4.11
C VAL A 33 10.17 26.14 3.15
N LEU A 34 9.48 26.00 2.01
CA LEU A 34 9.40 27.04 0.99
C LEU A 34 8.56 28.23 1.47
N SER A 35 7.45 27.98 2.16
CA SER A 35 6.64 29.05 2.77
C SER A 35 5.68 28.54 3.84
N ARG A 36 5.02 29.48 4.53
CA ARG A 36 3.94 29.18 5.50
C ARG A 36 2.77 28.44 4.85
N GLN A 37 2.43 28.74 3.60
CA GLN A 37 1.36 28.04 2.89
C GLN A 37 1.76 26.58 2.60
N TRP A 38 2.97 26.36 2.09
CA TRP A 38 3.46 25.02 1.77
C TRP A 38 3.51 24.10 2.98
N ARG A 39 3.78 24.64 4.18
CA ARG A 39 3.78 23.89 5.45
C ARG A 39 2.48 23.13 5.72
N HIS A 40 1.35 23.62 5.22
CA HIS A 40 0.04 22.99 5.35
C HIS A 40 -0.42 22.27 4.08
N LEU A 41 0.08 22.67 2.91
CA LEU A 41 -0.39 22.13 1.64
C LEU A 41 0.15 20.72 1.37
N TRP A 42 1.39 20.42 1.78
CA TRP A 42 2.01 19.13 1.46
C TRP A 42 1.24 17.92 2.01
N THR A 43 0.51 18.08 3.13
CA THR A 43 -0.34 17.00 3.70
C THR A 43 -1.53 16.66 2.80
N ARG A 44 -1.93 17.58 1.91
CA ARG A 44 -3.00 17.38 0.93
C ARG A 44 -2.52 16.73 -0.37
N ALA A 45 -1.28 16.28 -0.43
CA ALA A 45 -0.78 15.50 -1.56
C ALA A 45 -1.68 14.27 -1.79
N THR A 46 -2.03 14.04 -3.05
CA THR A 46 -2.92 12.95 -3.47
C THR A 46 -2.15 11.67 -3.74
N SER A 47 -0.84 11.75 -3.97
CA SER A 47 0.01 10.59 -4.27
C SER A 47 1.30 10.68 -3.48
N LEU A 48 1.67 9.60 -2.76
CA LEU A 48 2.92 9.53 -2.02
C LEU A 48 3.66 8.22 -2.34
N THR A 49 4.95 8.35 -2.59
CA THR A 49 5.90 7.27 -2.84
C THR A 49 7.04 7.36 -1.84
N PHE A 50 7.28 6.27 -1.13
CA PHE A 50 8.38 6.09 -0.19
C PHE A 50 9.28 4.98 -0.70
N MET A 51 10.58 5.24 -0.81
CA MET A 51 11.59 4.26 -1.23
C MET A 51 12.81 4.46 -0.35
N ASP A 52 13.24 3.42 0.35
CA ASP A 52 14.37 3.48 1.29
C ASP A 52 15.74 3.58 0.58
N THR A 53 15.83 3.08 -0.65
CA THR A 53 17.03 3.14 -1.50
C THR A 53 17.44 4.55 -1.86
N ASP A 54 16.46 5.45 -2.01
CA ASP A 54 16.64 6.81 -2.53
C ASP A 54 16.78 7.84 -1.40
N MET A 55 16.82 7.38 -0.14
CA MET A 55 16.91 8.23 1.05
C MET A 55 18.34 8.75 1.26
N ASP A 56 18.86 9.54 0.33
CA ASP A 56 20.05 10.38 0.57
C ASP A 56 19.67 11.64 1.39
N LEU A 57 18.38 11.83 1.65
CA LEU A 57 17.77 13.05 2.17
C LEU A 57 17.27 12.98 3.63
N VAL A 58 17.23 11.78 4.21
CA VAL A 58 16.89 11.49 5.62
C VAL A 58 17.89 10.43 6.08
N ASP A 59 18.20 10.38 7.37
CA ASP A 59 19.01 9.29 7.91
C ASP A 59 18.37 7.93 7.52
N LYS A 60 19.09 7.15 6.70
CA LYS A 60 18.67 5.82 6.21
C LYS A 60 18.31 4.89 7.37
N SER A 61 18.79 5.20 8.58
CA SER A 61 18.56 4.41 9.78
C SER A 61 17.09 4.41 10.27
N ASP A 62 16.26 5.40 9.88
CA ASP A 62 14.87 5.54 10.35
C ASP A 62 13.85 5.84 9.24
N PHE A 63 13.93 5.09 8.12
CA PHE A 63 12.94 5.15 7.05
C PHE A 63 11.51 4.90 7.57
N ALA A 64 11.33 3.87 8.40
CA ALA A 64 10.01 3.54 8.91
C ALA A 64 9.44 4.62 9.84
N GLY A 65 10.28 5.27 10.66
CA GLY A 65 9.90 6.45 11.44
C GLY A 65 9.47 7.62 10.56
N PHE A 66 10.18 7.86 9.44
CA PHE A 66 9.78 8.88 8.47
C PHE A 66 8.41 8.58 7.84
N VAL A 67 8.17 7.33 7.38
CA VAL A 67 6.85 6.92 6.84
C VAL A 67 5.77 7.16 7.89
N ASN A 68 5.97 6.66 9.12
CA ASN A 68 5.01 6.82 10.21
C ASN A 68 4.72 8.29 10.53
N TRP A 69 5.76 9.13 10.57
CA TRP A 69 5.62 10.55 10.79
C TRP A 69 4.79 11.22 9.69
N VAL A 70 5.05 10.90 8.41
CA VAL A 70 4.28 11.44 7.29
C VAL A 70 2.80 11.05 7.38
N LEU A 71 2.52 9.76 7.59
CA LEU A 71 1.14 9.26 7.68
C LEU A 71 0.41 9.85 8.89
N ALA A 72 1.07 9.95 10.04
CA ALA A 72 0.51 10.58 11.25
C ALA A 72 0.22 12.07 11.06
N ARG A 73 1.09 12.79 10.35
CA ARG A 73 0.89 14.23 10.07
C ARG A 73 -0.27 14.49 9.12
N ARG A 74 -0.48 13.56 8.18
CA ARG A 74 -1.60 13.59 7.25
C ARG A 74 -2.92 13.28 7.95
N GLY A 75 -2.89 12.40 8.94
CA GLY A 75 -4.07 12.00 9.71
C GLY A 75 -5.18 11.48 8.79
N ASP A 76 -6.41 11.89 9.06
CA ASP A 76 -7.60 11.50 8.31
C ASP A 76 -7.87 12.35 7.07
N ALA A 77 -6.86 13.05 6.53
CA ALA A 77 -7.02 13.86 5.34
C ALA A 77 -7.51 13.01 4.15
N GLU A 78 -8.66 13.40 3.60
CA GLU A 78 -9.28 12.74 2.46
C GLU A 78 -8.52 13.02 1.15
N GLY A 79 -8.81 12.20 0.14
CA GLY A 79 -8.30 12.42 -1.23
C GLY A 79 -6.92 11.84 -1.49
N MET A 80 -6.45 10.87 -0.71
CA MET A 80 -5.30 10.07 -1.15
C MET A 80 -5.73 9.16 -2.29
N GLU A 81 -5.16 9.38 -3.45
CA GLU A 81 -5.39 8.56 -4.62
C GLU A 81 -4.45 7.36 -4.62
N SER A 82 -3.16 7.58 -4.36
CA SER A 82 -2.13 6.54 -4.50
C SER A 82 -1.11 6.56 -3.37
N LEU A 83 -0.77 5.38 -2.86
CA LEU A 83 0.32 5.18 -1.90
C LEU A 83 1.24 4.05 -2.37
N ARG A 84 2.53 4.35 -2.52
CA ARG A 84 3.57 3.36 -2.80
C ARG A 84 4.60 3.37 -1.68
N ILE A 85 4.89 2.21 -1.09
CA ILE A 85 5.95 2.05 -0.09
C ILE A 85 6.85 0.90 -0.54
N GLU A 86 8.14 1.17 -0.66
CA GLU A 86 9.17 0.20 -1.02
C GLU A 86 10.24 0.16 0.06
N VAL A 87 10.45 -1.04 0.61
CA VAL A 87 11.45 -1.35 1.63
C VAL A 87 12.36 -2.43 1.09
N SER A 88 13.61 -2.08 0.82
CA SER A 88 14.66 -3.02 0.44
C SER A 88 15.05 -3.96 1.58
N GLU A 89 15.78 -5.04 1.28
CA GLU A 89 16.43 -5.93 2.26
C GLU A 89 17.23 -5.19 3.35
N LYS A 90 17.79 -4.02 3.02
CA LYS A 90 18.57 -3.20 3.95
C LYS A 90 17.69 -2.31 4.82
N GLY A 91 16.46 -2.06 4.38
CA GLY A 91 15.46 -1.28 5.09
C GLY A 91 15.07 -1.92 6.42
N ARG A 92 14.87 -1.07 7.43
CA ARG A 92 14.38 -1.51 8.74
C ARG A 92 12.90 -1.20 8.85
N ALA A 93 12.06 -2.17 8.51
CA ALA A 93 10.62 -2.13 8.80
C ALA A 93 10.20 -3.37 9.58
N SER A 94 9.51 -3.19 10.70
CA SER A 94 8.93 -4.30 11.43
C SER A 94 7.62 -4.76 10.77
N PRO A 95 7.18 -6.01 10.96
CA PRO A 95 5.89 -6.48 10.46
C PRO A 95 4.72 -5.65 10.98
N GLU A 96 4.80 -5.16 12.22
CA GLU A 96 3.79 -4.29 12.83
C GLU A 96 3.68 -2.96 12.08
N GLN A 97 4.82 -2.36 11.70
CA GLN A 97 4.83 -1.12 10.92
C GLN A 97 4.19 -1.32 9.55
N ILE A 98 4.51 -2.41 8.85
CA ILE A 98 3.90 -2.74 7.55
C ILE A 98 2.39 -2.93 7.70
N ASN A 99 1.94 -3.62 8.75
CA ASN A 99 0.52 -3.78 9.05
C ASN A 99 -0.17 -2.44 9.32
N GLU A 100 0.47 -1.52 10.06
CA GLU A 100 -0.04 -0.16 10.24
C GLU A 100 -0.15 0.60 8.92
N TRP A 101 0.84 0.46 8.02
CA TRP A 101 0.80 1.09 6.71
C TRP A 101 -0.33 0.57 5.84
N ILE A 102 -0.53 -0.75 5.81
CA ILE A 102 -1.67 -1.37 5.10
C ILE A 102 -3.00 -0.89 5.70
N ARG A 103 -3.10 -0.82 7.04
CA ARG A 103 -4.30 -0.30 7.73
C ARG A 103 -4.59 1.15 7.37
N TYR A 104 -3.59 2.01 7.38
CA TYR A 104 -3.75 3.38 6.94
C TYR A 104 -4.17 3.43 5.47
N ALA A 105 -3.47 2.69 4.61
CA ALA A 105 -3.68 2.69 3.17
C ALA A 105 -5.11 2.30 2.78
N THR A 106 -5.61 1.18 3.32
CA THR A 106 -6.97 0.70 3.02
C THR A 106 -8.07 1.67 3.46
N ARG A 107 -7.83 2.48 4.49
CA ARG A 107 -8.81 3.46 5.01
C ARG A 107 -8.82 4.76 4.24
N HIS A 108 -7.63 5.25 3.87
CA HIS A 108 -7.47 6.62 3.36
C HIS A 108 -7.15 6.70 1.86
N VAL A 109 -6.76 5.59 1.22
CA VAL A 109 -6.40 5.52 -0.20
C VAL A 109 -7.54 4.99 -1.03
N VAL A 110 -7.91 5.72 -2.08
CA VAL A 110 -9.08 5.38 -2.90
C VAL A 110 -8.73 4.67 -4.22
N LYS A 111 -7.58 4.94 -4.84
CA LYS A 111 -7.22 4.32 -6.14
C LYS A 111 -6.27 3.15 -6.00
N SER A 112 -5.03 3.36 -5.57
CA SER A 112 -3.99 2.32 -5.65
C SER A 112 -3.04 2.31 -4.46
N VAL A 113 -2.89 1.14 -3.85
CA VAL A 113 -1.92 0.88 -2.78
C VAL A 113 -0.92 -0.16 -3.28
N GLU A 114 0.36 0.17 -3.20
CA GLU A 114 1.45 -0.73 -3.53
C GLU A 114 2.45 -0.78 -2.37
N ILE A 115 2.61 -1.95 -1.77
CA ILE A 115 3.56 -2.14 -0.66
C ILE A 115 4.49 -3.29 -1.02
N ARG A 116 5.78 -2.96 -1.14
CA ARG A 116 6.86 -3.90 -1.39
C ARG A 116 7.78 -3.88 -0.18
N ALA A 117 7.98 -5.03 0.46
CA ALA A 117 8.94 -5.13 1.55
C ALA A 117 9.65 -6.48 1.52
N GLU A 118 10.97 -6.42 1.55
CA GLU A 118 11.83 -7.59 1.70
C GLU A 118 12.09 -7.82 3.19
N GLY A 119 11.49 -8.87 3.73
CA GLY A 119 11.66 -9.23 5.14
C GLY A 119 12.90 -10.10 5.34
N LYS A 120 13.43 -10.11 6.57
CA LYS A 120 14.40 -11.16 6.94
C LYS A 120 13.65 -12.46 7.24
N PRO A 121 14.09 -13.61 6.70
CA PRO A 121 13.41 -14.91 6.87
C PRO A 121 13.46 -15.45 8.32
N ASP A 122 14.26 -14.84 9.20
CA ASP A 122 14.74 -15.47 10.44
C ASP A 122 13.96 -15.09 11.71
N ARG A 123 12.74 -14.53 11.59
CA ARG A 123 11.90 -14.23 12.77
C ARG A 123 10.55 -14.92 12.65
N GLN A 124 10.28 -15.81 13.59
CA GLN A 124 9.05 -16.56 13.76
C GLN A 124 7.81 -15.66 13.52
N GLN A 125 6.94 -16.08 12.59
CA GLN A 125 5.57 -15.61 12.37
C GLN A 125 5.39 -14.10 12.05
N GLN A 126 5.94 -13.64 10.93
CA GLN A 126 5.60 -12.32 10.38
C GLN A 126 4.24 -12.39 9.64
N ALA A 127 3.14 -12.20 10.37
CA ALA A 127 1.81 -12.19 9.77
C ALA A 127 1.43 -10.80 9.26
N ILE A 128 1.03 -10.72 7.99
CA ILE A 128 0.45 -9.53 7.39
C ILE A 128 -1.05 -9.70 7.32
N LEU A 129 -1.76 -8.75 7.94
CA LEU A 129 -3.21 -8.75 8.07
C LEU A 129 -3.79 -7.78 7.06
N LEU A 130 -4.70 -8.27 6.22
CA LEU A 130 -5.53 -7.35 5.46
C LEU A 130 -6.62 -6.76 6.40
N PRO A 131 -6.81 -5.44 6.42
CA PRO A 131 -7.87 -4.78 7.19
C PRO A 131 -9.26 -5.27 6.79
N SER A 132 -10.21 -5.23 7.71
CA SER A 132 -11.58 -5.70 7.45
C SER A 132 -12.35 -4.77 6.51
N HIS A 133 -12.10 -3.47 6.55
CA HIS A 133 -12.82 -2.48 5.74
C HIS A 133 -11.83 -1.65 4.95
N GLY A 134 -12.18 -1.31 3.71
CA GLY A 134 -11.35 -0.46 2.87
C GLY A 134 -12.10 0.18 1.71
N SER A 135 -11.69 1.40 1.36
CA SER A 135 -12.20 2.19 0.23
C SER A 135 -11.29 2.13 -1.01
N VAL A 136 -10.21 1.36 -0.92
CA VAL A 136 -9.19 1.21 -1.96
C VAL A 136 -9.69 0.36 -3.13
N ALA A 137 -9.45 0.83 -4.36
CA ALA A 137 -9.78 0.09 -5.58
C ALA A 137 -8.74 -0.97 -5.96
N SER A 138 -7.45 -0.70 -5.78
CA SER A 138 -6.36 -1.60 -6.16
C SER A 138 -5.37 -1.79 -5.01
N ILE A 139 -5.08 -3.04 -4.65
CA ILE A 139 -4.05 -3.40 -3.66
C ILE A 139 -3.04 -4.33 -4.32
N SER A 140 -1.76 -3.95 -4.29
CA SER A 140 -0.64 -4.78 -4.73
C SER A 140 0.36 -4.95 -3.59
N LEU A 141 0.59 -6.19 -3.17
CA LEU A 141 1.49 -6.54 -2.07
C LEU A 141 2.60 -7.48 -2.58
N TRP A 142 3.85 -7.06 -2.41
CA TRP A 142 5.04 -7.88 -2.71
C TRP A 142 5.83 -8.13 -1.43
N LEU A 143 5.69 -9.32 -0.87
CA LEU A 143 6.11 -9.59 0.51
C LEU A 143 6.69 -11.03 0.65
N PRO A 144 7.89 -11.31 0.07
CA PRO A 144 8.50 -12.64 -0.07
C PRO A 144 8.75 -13.42 1.24
N SER A 145 8.71 -12.75 2.40
CA SER A 145 9.02 -13.35 3.71
C SER A 145 7.90 -13.24 4.72
N TYR A 146 6.70 -12.88 4.26
CA TYR A 146 5.54 -12.65 5.14
C TYR A 146 4.46 -13.70 4.91
N THR A 147 3.72 -13.99 5.98
CA THR A 147 2.55 -14.85 5.93
C THR A 147 1.30 -14.01 5.81
N PHE A 148 0.54 -14.19 4.73
CA PHE A 148 -0.71 -13.48 4.53
C PHE A 148 -1.84 -14.10 5.37
N ARG A 149 -2.58 -13.26 6.10
CA ARG A 149 -3.80 -13.66 6.80
C ARG A 149 -4.93 -12.71 6.42
N THR A 150 -6.05 -13.31 6.04
CA THR A 150 -7.30 -12.58 5.82
C THR A 150 -8.01 -12.32 7.15
N PRO A 151 -8.75 -11.20 7.25
CA PRO A 151 -9.68 -10.99 8.34
C PRO A 151 -10.83 -12.00 8.24
N ALA A 152 -11.54 -12.20 9.35
CA ALA A 152 -12.74 -13.05 9.33
C ALA A 152 -13.77 -12.47 8.34
N ALA A 153 -14.25 -13.33 7.43
CA ALA A 153 -15.17 -12.98 6.34
C ALA A 153 -16.47 -12.30 6.82
N SER A 154 -16.92 -12.62 8.03
CA SER A 154 -18.14 -12.07 8.63
C SER A 154 -18.10 -10.57 8.94
N VAL A 155 -16.91 -9.96 9.00
CA VAL A 155 -16.73 -8.57 9.43
C VAL A 155 -16.18 -7.68 8.31
N ALA A 156 -15.68 -8.27 7.23
CA ALA A 156 -14.93 -7.53 6.23
C ALA A 156 -15.78 -7.09 5.02
N ARG A 157 -15.61 -5.83 4.60
CA ARG A 157 -16.26 -5.21 3.44
C ARG A 157 -15.28 -4.32 2.69
N HIS A 158 -14.94 -4.73 1.48
CA HIS A 158 -14.12 -4.01 0.52
C HIS A 158 -14.95 -3.76 -0.74
N GLU A 159 -15.91 -2.84 -0.63
CA GLU A 159 -16.90 -2.58 -1.68
C GLU A 159 -16.30 -1.88 -2.91
N ALA A 160 -15.13 -1.27 -2.77
CA ALA A 160 -14.43 -0.58 -3.84
C ALA A 160 -13.36 -1.44 -4.54
N LEU A 161 -12.91 -2.54 -3.93
CA LEU A 161 -11.74 -3.29 -4.40
C LEU A 161 -12.04 -4.02 -5.71
N THR A 162 -11.33 -3.63 -6.76
CA THR A 162 -11.39 -4.22 -8.12
C THR A 162 -10.18 -5.08 -8.43
N ASP A 163 -9.02 -4.76 -7.88
CA ASP A 163 -7.75 -5.42 -8.21
C ASP A 163 -7.00 -5.80 -6.92
N LEU A 164 -6.70 -7.08 -6.77
CA LEU A 164 -5.90 -7.62 -5.67
C LEU A 164 -4.74 -8.42 -6.23
N GLU A 165 -3.53 -7.96 -5.99
CA GLU A 165 -2.30 -8.60 -6.45
C GLU A 165 -1.43 -8.98 -5.25
N LEU A 166 -1.11 -10.27 -5.15
CA LEU A 166 -0.37 -10.87 -4.05
C LEU A 166 0.86 -11.58 -4.63
N PHE A 167 2.04 -11.03 -4.40
CA PHE A 167 3.30 -11.55 -4.93
C PHE A 167 4.20 -12.07 -3.82
N SER A 168 4.70 -13.29 -4.01
CA SER A 168 5.70 -13.95 -3.16
C SER A 168 5.25 -14.21 -1.71
N LEU A 169 3.95 -14.14 -1.40
CA LEU A 169 3.44 -14.35 -0.03
C LEU A 169 3.39 -15.82 0.38
N SER A 170 3.62 -16.10 1.66
CA SER A 170 3.36 -17.41 2.25
C SER A 170 1.95 -17.49 2.82
N PHE A 171 1.29 -18.65 2.67
CA PHE A 171 -0.03 -18.94 3.24
C PHE A 171 0.12 -20.11 4.21
N ASN A 172 -0.51 -20.01 5.38
CA ASN A 172 -0.46 -21.09 6.36
C ASN A 172 -1.31 -22.28 5.89
N GLU A 173 -0.74 -23.49 5.89
CA GLU A 173 -1.30 -24.67 5.21
C GLU A 173 -2.66 -25.12 5.78
N ASP A 174 -2.93 -24.86 7.06
CA ASP A 174 -4.04 -25.49 7.77
C ASP A 174 -5.42 -24.84 7.52
N CYS A 175 -5.49 -23.62 6.99
CA CYS A 175 -6.76 -22.87 6.91
C CYS A 175 -6.82 -21.74 5.86
N SER A 176 -5.72 -21.36 5.21
CA SER A 176 -5.68 -20.12 4.42
C SER A 176 -6.36 -20.19 3.05
N SER A 177 -6.43 -21.38 2.45
CA SER A 177 -7.01 -21.59 1.12
C SER A 177 -8.52 -21.33 1.08
N SER A 178 -9.26 -21.92 2.02
CA SER A 178 -10.70 -21.72 2.16
C SER A 178 -11.03 -20.32 2.65
N ARG A 179 -10.25 -19.79 3.60
CA ARG A 179 -10.45 -18.43 4.14
C ARG A 179 -10.17 -17.33 3.13
N LEU A 180 -9.19 -17.49 2.23
CA LEU A 180 -8.93 -16.53 1.17
C LEU A 180 -10.06 -16.55 0.13
N GLY A 181 -10.50 -17.75 -0.28
CA GLY A 181 -11.62 -17.91 -1.19
C GLY A 181 -12.93 -17.34 -0.63
N GLU A 182 -13.22 -17.60 0.65
CA GLU A 182 -14.37 -17.05 1.35
C GLU A 182 -14.28 -15.53 1.50
N PHE A 183 -13.11 -15.00 1.88
CA PHE A 183 -12.87 -13.57 1.95
C PHE A 183 -13.09 -12.88 0.60
N VAL A 184 -12.53 -13.40 -0.49
CA VAL A 184 -12.73 -12.83 -1.83
C VAL A 184 -14.19 -12.88 -2.26
N ALA A 185 -14.88 -14.00 -2.00
CA ALA A 185 -16.27 -14.20 -2.37
C ALA A 185 -17.24 -13.30 -1.59
N SER A 186 -17.00 -13.09 -0.29
CA SER A 186 -17.93 -12.39 0.60
C SER A 186 -17.57 -10.92 0.83
N CYS A 187 -16.29 -10.58 0.85
CA CYS A 187 -15.82 -9.24 1.23
C CYS A 187 -15.50 -8.35 0.03
N CYS A 188 -15.27 -8.92 -1.17
CA CYS A 188 -14.81 -8.17 -2.35
C CYS A 188 -15.78 -8.33 -3.53
N PRO A 189 -17.01 -7.77 -3.45
CA PRO A 189 -18.07 -8.01 -4.45
C PRO A 189 -17.73 -7.48 -5.85
N ARG A 190 -16.84 -6.48 -5.95
CA ARG A 190 -16.42 -5.84 -7.21
C ARG A 190 -15.07 -6.32 -7.73
N LEU A 191 -14.48 -7.36 -7.12
CA LEU A 191 -13.17 -7.83 -7.53
C LEU A 191 -13.22 -8.40 -8.94
N ARG A 192 -12.45 -7.80 -9.84
CA ARG A 192 -12.32 -8.20 -11.25
C ARG A 192 -11.02 -8.94 -11.50
N ARG A 193 -9.95 -8.56 -10.79
CA ARG A 193 -8.61 -9.12 -10.96
C ARG A 193 -8.09 -9.63 -9.63
N LEU A 194 -7.76 -10.91 -9.60
CA LEU A 194 -6.98 -11.52 -8.54
C LEU A 194 -5.74 -12.13 -9.16
N LEU A 195 -4.57 -11.59 -8.83
CA LEU A 195 -3.29 -12.13 -9.26
C LEU A 195 -2.54 -12.64 -8.03
N ILE A 196 -2.22 -13.93 -8.03
CA ILE A 196 -1.38 -14.54 -7.00
C ILE A 196 -0.20 -15.17 -7.72
N ALA A 197 1.00 -14.70 -7.44
CA ALA A 197 2.22 -15.21 -8.08
C ALA A 197 3.28 -15.53 -7.04
N ARG A 198 4.03 -16.63 -7.27
CA ARG A 198 5.11 -17.10 -6.38
C ARG A 198 4.66 -17.34 -4.93
N ALA A 199 3.38 -17.68 -4.72
CA ALA A 199 2.85 -17.95 -3.40
C ALA A 199 3.34 -19.31 -2.86
N GLN A 200 3.71 -19.36 -1.58
CA GLN A 200 4.07 -20.60 -0.89
C GLN A 200 2.93 -21.08 0.02
N GLY A 201 2.75 -22.39 0.18
CA GLY A 201 1.74 -22.98 1.07
C GLY A 201 0.28 -22.92 0.58
N LEU A 202 0.03 -22.30 -0.58
CA LEU A 202 -1.30 -22.27 -1.21
C LEU A 202 -1.52 -23.51 -2.09
N ARG A 203 -1.83 -24.66 -1.48
CA ARG A 203 -1.99 -25.93 -2.21
C ARG A 203 -3.25 -26.01 -3.09
N ARG A 204 -4.29 -25.23 -2.74
CA ARG A 204 -5.58 -25.20 -3.46
C ARG A 204 -6.21 -23.84 -3.27
N LEU A 205 -6.73 -23.22 -4.33
CA LEU A 205 -7.51 -21.98 -4.22
C LEU A 205 -8.88 -22.21 -4.82
N VAL A 206 -9.92 -22.19 -3.98
CA VAL A 206 -11.31 -22.32 -4.43
C VAL A 206 -11.92 -20.93 -4.43
N LEU A 207 -12.08 -20.32 -5.61
CA LEU A 207 -12.72 -19.03 -5.77
C LEU A 207 -14.19 -19.24 -6.09
N ARG A 208 -15.06 -18.75 -5.20
CA ARG A 208 -16.50 -18.68 -5.45
C ARG A 208 -16.85 -17.23 -5.78
N SER A 209 -16.39 -16.74 -6.93
CA SER A 209 -16.72 -15.39 -7.38
C SER A 209 -17.09 -15.43 -8.85
N GLU A 210 -18.29 -14.91 -9.16
CA GLU A 210 -18.85 -14.87 -10.51
C GLU A 210 -18.26 -13.70 -11.34
N ASN A 211 -17.47 -12.81 -10.73
CA ASN A 211 -17.02 -11.54 -11.34
C ASN A 211 -15.54 -11.51 -11.74
N LEU A 212 -14.79 -12.61 -11.58
CA LEU A 212 -13.34 -12.64 -11.81
C LEU A 212 -13.00 -12.81 -13.29
N THR A 213 -12.23 -11.88 -13.82
CA THR A 213 -11.57 -11.96 -15.12
C THR A 213 -10.10 -12.31 -14.94
N PHE A 214 -9.68 -13.49 -15.41
CA PHE A 214 -8.26 -13.86 -15.42
C PHE A 214 -7.54 -13.12 -16.57
N PRO A 215 -6.39 -12.47 -16.32
CA PRO A 215 -5.65 -11.81 -17.40
C PRO A 215 -5.15 -12.86 -18.42
N PRO A 216 -5.13 -12.54 -19.74
CA PRO A 216 -4.89 -13.55 -20.76
C PRO A 216 -3.50 -14.20 -20.76
N GLN A 217 -2.44 -13.58 -20.23
CA GLN A 217 -1.08 -14.11 -20.34
C GLN A 217 -0.21 -13.64 -19.17
N GLY A 218 0.32 -14.58 -18.39
CA GLY A 218 1.23 -14.28 -17.28
C GLY A 218 1.38 -15.44 -16.30
N ILE A 219 1.86 -16.59 -16.79
CA ILE A 219 2.31 -17.74 -15.98
C ILE A 219 1.24 -18.25 -15.00
N CYS A 220 0.13 -18.73 -15.56
CA CYS A 220 -0.64 -19.77 -14.91
C CYS A 220 0.21 -21.05 -14.91
N GLU A 221 0.66 -21.51 -13.75
CA GLU A 221 0.74 -22.94 -13.57
C GLU A 221 -0.65 -23.49 -13.90
N ARG A 222 -0.71 -24.34 -14.93
CA ARG A 222 -1.91 -25.04 -15.37
C ARG A 222 -2.44 -25.85 -14.19
N TRP A 223 -3.50 -25.38 -13.54
CA TRP A 223 -4.31 -26.25 -12.70
C TRP A 223 -5.27 -27.00 -13.63
N THR A 224 -4.93 -28.26 -13.92
CA THR A 224 -5.86 -29.21 -14.54
C THR A 224 -6.91 -29.61 -13.51
N TRP A 225 -8.18 -29.59 -13.94
CA TRP A 225 -9.40 -29.86 -13.17
C TRP A 225 -9.38 -31.14 -12.34
#